data_AF-A0A9X0DRH1-F1
#
_entry.id   AF-A0A9X0DRH1-F1
#
_cell.length_a   1.000
_cell.length_b   1.000
_cell.length_c   1.000
_cell.angle_alpha   90.00
_cell.angle_beta   90.00
_cell.angle_gamma   90.00
#
_symmetry.space_group_name_H-M   'P 1'
#
loop_
_entity.id
_entity.type
_entity.pdbx_description
1 polymer ?
#
loop_
_entity_poly.entity_id
_entity_poly.type
_entity_poly.pdbx_seq_one_letter_code
_entity_poly.pdbx_strand_id
1 'polypeptide(L)'
;MKKRRTILPWLSRVAEDQTTLPNTNKGAGTVQDDALARIACMPPKSTQSGKPISNSYIPYKFPACESLGALSDALIGLRQWDAPEVISEQEILFGEDRSAVLDFILAWRAKAYTDA
;
A
#
# COMPACT_ATOMS: atom_id res chain seq x y z
N MET A 1 -26.62 6.11 16.68
CA MET A 1 -25.73 4.93 16.57
C MET A 1 -24.34 5.42 16.19
N LYS A 2 -23.28 5.03 16.94
CA LYS A 2 -21.91 5.50 16.67
C LYS A 2 -21.44 4.87 15.35
N LYS A 3 -21.10 5.67 14.33
CA LYS A 3 -20.61 5.16 13.03
C LYS A 3 -19.40 4.25 13.26
N ARG A 4 -19.40 3.08 12.63
CA ARG A 4 -18.26 2.16 12.68
C ARG A 4 -17.06 2.84 12.03
N ARG A 5 -15.88 2.69 12.63
CA ARG A 5 -14.64 3.20 12.05
C ARG A 5 -14.26 2.31 10.88
N THR A 6 -13.90 2.91 9.75
CA THR A 6 -13.33 2.15 8.64
C THR A 6 -11.88 1.84 8.97
N ILE A 7 -11.59 0.55 9.13
CA ILE A 7 -10.25 0.04 8.86
C ILE A 7 -10.16 0.02 7.33
N LEU A 8 -9.18 0.76 6.80
CA LEU A 8 -8.93 1.03 5.38
C LEU A 8 -9.03 -0.20 4.47
N PRO A 9 -9.20 -0.05 3.14
CA PRO A 9 -9.38 -1.17 2.21
C PRO A 9 -8.39 -2.29 2.49
N TRP A 10 -8.97 -3.43 2.79
CA TRP A 10 -8.31 -4.63 3.21
C TRP A 10 -7.99 -5.25 1.85
N LEU A 11 -6.73 -5.40 1.46
CA LEU A 11 -6.42 -6.24 0.30
C LEU A 11 -6.49 -7.67 0.83
N SER A 12 -7.56 -8.41 0.51
CA SER A 12 -7.73 -9.79 0.98
C SER A 12 -6.84 -10.73 0.18
N ARG A 13 -6.88 -10.58 -1.15
CA ARG A 13 -6.06 -11.34 -2.08
C ARG A 13 -5.85 -10.50 -3.33
N VAL A 14 -4.62 -10.49 -3.81
CA VAL A 14 -4.26 -10.00 -5.14
C VAL A 14 -4.19 -11.23 -6.07
N ALA A 15 -4.71 -11.12 -7.28
CA ALA A 15 -4.59 -12.19 -8.28
C ALA A 15 -3.13 -12.36 -8.75
N GLU A 16 -2.84 -13.44 -9.46
CA GLU A 16 -1.47 -13.73 -9.93
C GLU A 16 -0.94 -12.67 -10.90
N ASP A 17 -1.83 -11.96 -11.59
CA ASP A 17 -1.49 -10.82 -12.45
C ASP A 17 -1.07 -9.55 -11.68
N GLN A 18 -1.02 -9.61 -10.34
CA GLN A 18 -0.69 -8.51 -9.43
C GLN A 18 -1.57 -7.24 -9.56
N THR A 19 -2.65 -7.30 -10.34
CA THR A 19 -3.43 -6.13 -10.75
C THR A 19 -4.92 -6.29 -10.44
N THR A 20 -5.43 -7.52 -10.51
CA THR A 20 -6.85 -7.84 -10.34
C THR A 20 -7.17 -8.28 -8.91
N LEU A 21 -8.36 -7.90 -8.45
CA LEU A 21 -8.95 -8.40 -7.20
C LEU A 21 -9.93 -9.55 -7.52
N PRO A 22 -9.65 -10.79 -7.08
CA PRO A 22 -10.27 -12.01 -7.62
C PRO A 22 -11.77 -12.22 -7.29
N ASN A 23 -12.40 -11.34 -6.50
CA ASN A 23 -13.74 -11.58 -5.92
C ASN A 23 -14.82 -10.58 -6.36
N THR A 24 -14.68 -9.88 -7.49
CA THR A 24 -15.67 -8.86 -7.88
C THR A 24 -16.20 -8.97 -9.30
N ASN A 25 -17.32 -9.69 -9.46
CA ASN A 25 -18.17 -9.61 -10.67
C ASN A 25 -18.74 -8.19 -10.91
N LYS A 26 -18.62 -7.29 -9.93
CA LYS A 26 -19.09 -5.89 -9.97
C LYS A 26 -17.96 -4.84 -9.85
N GLY A 27 -16.69 -5.27 -9.90
CA GLY A 27 -15.52 -4.38 -9.86
C GLY A 27 -15.28 -3.70 -8.51
N ALA A 28 -14.41 -4.28 -7.68
CA ALA A 28 -13.74 -3.56 -6.59
C ALA A 28 -12.80 -2.46 -7.12
N GLY A 29 -12.50 -2.49 -8.42
CA GLY A 29 -11.39 -1.74 -9.01
C GLY A 29 -10.18 -2.65 -9.16
N THR A 30 -9.06 -2.05 -9.52
CA THR A 30 -7.75 -2.67 -9.53
C THR A 30 -7.11 -2.60 -8.14
N VAL A 31 -6.05 -3.38 -7.92
CA VAL A 31 -5.19 -3.23 -6.74
C VAL A 31 -4.72 -1.79 -6.57
N GLN A 32 -4.43 -1.11 -7.68
CA GLN A 32 -3.95 0.26 -7.69
C GLN A 32 -5.03 1.26 -7.27
N ASP A 33 -6.29 1.06 -7.66
CA ASP A 33 -7.41 1.90 -7.21
C ASP A 33 -7.56 1.86 -5.68
N ASP A 34 -7.46 0.67 -5.09
CA ASP A 34 -7.54 0.48 -3.64
C ASP A 34 -6.30 1.03 -2.91
N ALA A 35 -5.10 0.88 -3.50
CA ALA A 35 -3.87 1.46 -2.98
C ALA A 35 -3.93 2.99 -2.96
N LEU A 36 -4.37 3.62 -4.06
CA LEU A 36 -4.53 5.06 -4.16
C LEU A 36 -5.61 5.60 -3.22
N ALA A 37 -6.76 4.91 -3.11
CA ALA A 37 -7.80 5.29 -2.17
C ALA A 37 -7.28 5.27 -0.71
N ARG A 38 -6.47 4.27 -0.36
CA ARG A 38 -5.82 4.17 0.95
C ARG A 38 -4.82 5.30 1.19
N ILE A 39 -3.99 5.65 0.21
CA ILE A 39 -3.01 6.75 0.33
C ILE A 39 -3.72 8.09 0.47
N ALA A 40 -4.69 8.35 -0.40
CA ALA A 40 -5.47 9.58 -0.39
C ALA A 40 -6.47 9.66 0.77
N CYS A 41 -6.60 8.60 1.56
CA CYS A 41 -7.54 8.50 2.68
C CYS A 41 -8.99 8.75 2.24
N MET A 42 -9.31 8.24 1.05
CA MET A 42 -10.62 8.28 0.46
C MET A 42 -11.29 6.90 0.56
N PRO A 43 -12.63 6.85 0.66
CA PRO A 43 -13.33 5.58 0.55
C PRO A 43 -13.06 4.97 -0.83
N PRO A 44 -12.77 3.66 -0.91
CA PRO A 44 -12.67 2.98 -2.20
C PRO A 44 -14.02 2.96 -2.90
N LYS A 45 -14.03 2.66 -4.20
CA LYS A 45 -15.25 2.69 -5.02
C LYS A 45 -16.33 1.72 -4.53
N SER A 46 -15.91 0.55 -4.04
CA SER A 46 -16.81 -0.45 -3.47
C SER A 46 -16.08 -1.28 -2.41
N THR A 47 -16.84 -2.10 -1.67
CA THR A 47 -16.25 -3.08 -0.75
C THR A 47 -15.55 -4.20 -1.53
N GLN A 48 -14.72 -5.02 -0.86
CA GLN A 48 -14.10 -6.22 -1.46
C GLN A 48 -15.09 -7.19 -2.14
N SER A 49 -16.37 -7.13 -1.78
CA SER A 49 -17.45 -7.94 -2.36
C SER A 49 -18.19 -7.23 -3.52
N GLY A 50 -17.70 -6.08 -3.98
CA GLY A 50 -18.30 -5.26 -5.03
C GLY A 50 -19.59 -4.53 -4.59
N LYS A 51 -19.81 -4.35 -3.29
CA LYS A 51 -21.00 -3.66 -2.74
C LYS A 51 -20.72 -2.17 -2.47
N PRO A 52 -21.71 -1.27 -2.62
CA PRO A 52 -21.57 0.13 -2.25
C PRO A 52 -21.15 0.31 -0.78
N ILE A 53 -20.35 1.35 -0.52
CA ILE A 53 -19.89 1.65 0.84
C ILE A 53 -20.82 2.68 1.47
N SER A 54 -21.62 2.25 2.46
CA SER A 54 -22.59 3.11 3.15
C SER A 54 -22.17 3.52 4.57
N ASN A 55 -21.14 2.88 5.12
CA ASN A 55 -20.80 2.95 6.54
C ASN A 55 -19.34 3.33 6.82
N SER A 56 -18.69 4.03 5.89
CA SER A 56 -17.28 4.38 6.03
C SER A 56 -17.06 5.85 6.32
N TYR A 57 -16.39 6.13 7.44
CA TYR A 57 -15.74 7.40 7.70
C TYR A 57 -14.27 7.09 8.00
N ILE A 58 -13.36 7.76 7.29
CA ILE A 58 -11.91 7.64 7.48
C ILE A 58 -11.52 8.78 8.42
N PRO A 59 -11.28 8.51 9.71
CA PRO A 59 -11.15 9.57 10.71
C PRO A 59 -9.76 10.22 10.73
N TYR A 60 -8.75 9.61 10.12
CA TYR A 60 -7.38 10.09 10.07
C TYR A 60 -6.62 9.46 8.90
N LYS A 61 -5.54 10.13 8.48
CA LYS A 61 -4.59 9.59 7.50
C LYS A 61 -3.86 8.39 8.10
N PHE A 62 -3.70 7.30 7.36
CA PHE A 62 -2.88 6.19 7.83
C PHE A 62 -1.40 6.55 7.72
N PRO A 63 -0.62 6.47 8.82
CA PRO A 63 0.77 6.93 8.82
C PRO A 63 1.67 6.18 7.83
N ALA A 64 1.36 4.91 7.52
CA ALA A 64 2.17 4.07 6.65
C ALA A 64 1.80 4.17 5.15
N CYS A 65 1.17 5.27 4.73
CA CYS A 65 0.84 5.54 3.32
C CYS A 65 1.91 6.33 2.56
N GLU A 66 3.14 6.38 3.07
CA GLU A 66 4.21 7.21 2.50
C GLU A 66 5.12 6.44 1.54
N SER A 67 5.49 7.10 0.44
CA SER A 67 6.40 6.56 -0.58
C SER A 67 7.84 6.86 -0.21
N LEU A 68 8.45 5.95 0.55
CA LEU A 68 9.83 6.13 1.02
C LEU A 68 10.88 5.56 0.05
N GLY A 69 10.46 4.76 -0.93
CA GLY A 69 11.34 4.07 -1.89
C GLY A 69 10.54 3.02 -2.67
N ALA A 70 11.19 2.32 -3.59
CA ALA A 70 10.55 1.30 -4.42
C ALA A 70 9.93 0.17 -3.59
N LEU A 71 10.65 -0.30 -2.56
CA LEU A 71 10.18 -1.33 -1.63
C LEU A 71 9.02 -0.84 -0.77
N SER A 72 9.05 0.43 -0.35
CA SER A 72 7.91 1.07 0.34
C SER A 72 6.67 1.08 -0.55
N ASP A 73 6.84 1.47 -1.82
CA ASP A 73 5.77 1.49 -2.83
C ASP A 73 5.19 0.09 -3.04
N ALA A 74 6.04 -0.93 -3.10
CA ALA A 74 5.59 -2.32 -3.23
C ALA A 74 4.77 -2.79 -2.02
N LEU A 75 5.21 -2.45 -0.80
CA LEU A 75 4.48 -2.78 0.44
C LEU A 75 3.08 -2.15 0.50
N ILE A 76 2.91 -0.97 -0.10
CA ILE A 76 1.61 -0.30 -0.18
C ILE A 76 0.85 -0.61 -1.48
N GLY A 77 1.38 -1.44 -2.37
CA GLY A 77 0.70 -1.85 -3.61
C GLY A 77 0.71 -0.79 -4.72
N LEU A 78 1.64 0.15 -4.68
CA LEU A 78 1.90 1.11 -5.77
C LEU A 78 2.89 0.59 -6.82
N ARG A 79 3.67 -0.44 -6.48
CA ARG A 79 4.68 -1.04 -7.36
C ARG A 79 4.62 -2.56 -7.28
N GLN A 80 5.01 -3.23 -8.36
CA GLN A 80 5.10 -4.69 -8.41
C GLN A 80 6.35 -5.19 -7.67
N TRP A 81 6.26 -6.38 -7.09
CA TRP A 81 7.35 -6.97 -6.31
C TRP A 81 8.56 -7.41 -7.13
N ASP A 82 8.35 -7.66 -8.42
CA ASP A 82 9.35 -8.07 -9.40
C ASP A 82 9.93 -6.90 -10.21
N ALA A 83 9.54 -5.66 -9.89
CA ALA A 83 10.15 -4.48 -10.48
C ALA A 83 11.65 -4.42 -10.13
N PRO A 84 12.55 -4.11 -11.08
CA PRO A 84 13.99 -4.13 -10.84
C PRO A 84 14.45 -3.27 -9.66
N GLU A 85 13.81 -2.13 -9.44
CA GLU A 85 14.13 -1.24 -8.32
C GLU A 85 13.73 -1.84 -6.97
N VAL A 86 12.65 -2.62 -6.93
CA VAL A 86 12.17 -3.31 -5.72
C VAL A 86 13.09 -4.47 -5.38
N ILE A 87 13.55 -5.20 -6.39
CA ILE A 87 14.56 -6.25 -6.22
C ILE A 87 15.88 -5.64 -5.73
N SER A 88 16.34 -4.55 -6.34
CA SER A 88 17.57 -3.88 -5.93
C SER A 88 17.54 -3.39 -4.48
N GLU A 89 16.43 -2.76 -4.04
CA GLU A 89 16.28 -2.35 -2.63
C GLU A 89 16.22 -3.57 -1.68
N GLN A 90 15.62 -4.68 -2.09
CA GLN A 90 15.63 -5.93 -1.32
C GLN A 90 17.03 -6.53 -1.20
N GLU A 91 17.80 -6.55 -2.28
CA GLU A 91 19.17 -7.05 -2.29
C GLU A 91 20.08 -6.25 -1.36
N ILE A 92 19.89 -4.92 -1.29
CA ILE A 92 20.60 -4.08 -0.31
C ILE A 92 20.18 -4.46 1.11
N LEU A 93 18.87 -4.52 1.40
CA LEU A 93 18.34 -4.72 2.75
C LEU A 93 18.65 -6.13 3.32
N PHE A 94 18.59 -7.15 2.46
CA PHE A 94 18.80 -8.55 2.82
C PHE A 94 20.19 -9.07 2.45
N GLY A 95 21.04 -8.22 1.89
CA GLY A 95 22.43 -8.52 1.57
C GLY A 95 23.31 -8.70 2.81
N GLU A 96 24.52 -9.18 2.59
CA GLU A 96 25.50 -9.43 3.66
C GLU A 96 26.20 -8.15 4.15
N ASP A 97 26.26 -7.11 3.31
CA ASP A 97 26.90 -5.83 3.64
C ASP A 97 26.05 -5.01 4.63
N ARG A 98 26.40 -5.13 5.92
CA ARG A 98 25.73 -4.41 7.01
C ARG A 98 25.92 -2.90 6.94
N SER A 99 26.99 -2.40 6.33
CA SER A 99 27.18 -0.95 6.17
C SER A 99 26.18 -0.41 5.17
N ALA A 100 26.07 -1.06 4.00
CA ALA A 100 25.09 -0.70 2.98
C ALA A 100 23.65 -0.76 3.51
N VAL A 101 23.30 -1.80 4.28
CA VAL A 101 21.99 -1.91 4.95
C VAL A 101 21.74 -0.73 5.90
N LEU A 102 22.72 -0.39 6.72
CA LEU A 102 22.59 0.70 7.70
C LEU A 102 22.40 2.04 6.99
N ASP A 103 23.22 2.32 5.98
CA ASP A 103 23.16 3.56 5.19
C ASP A 103 21.79 3.69 4.50
N PHE A 104 21.29 2.59 3.92
CA PHE A 104 19.95 2.53 3.34
C PHE A 104 18.87 2.87 4.38
N ILE A 105 18.88 2.23 5.55
CA ILE A 105 17.88 2.47 6.61
C ILE A 105 17.96 3.92 7.11
N LEU A 106 19.16 4.49 7.25
CA LEU A 106 19.34 5.87 7.70
C LEU A 106 18.77 6.87 6.68
N ALA A 107 19.04 6.67 5.39
CA ALA A 107 18.46 7.47 4.32
C ALA A 107 16.92 7.33 4.30
N TRP A 108 16.42 6.11 4.47
CA TRP A 108 14.99 5.82 4.49
C TRP A 108 14.27 6.52 5.66
N ARG A 109 14.87 6.49 6.86
CA ARG A 109 14.39 7.22 8.03
C ARG A 109 14.43 8.73 7.83
N ALA A 110 15.52 9.26 7.27
CA ALA A 110 15.64 10.69 7.00
C ALA A 110 14.49 11.18 6.10
N LYS A 111 14.16 10.41 5.05
CA LYS A 111 13.05 10.71 4.15
C LYS A 111 11.68 10.72 4.85
N ALA A 112 11.45 9.75 5.74
CA ALA A 112 10.22 9.68 6.53
C ALA A 112 10.03 10.88 7.48
N TYR A 113 11.10 11.57 7.87
CA TYR A 113 11.01 12.78 8.69
C TYR A 113 10.84 14.06 7.86
N THR A 114 11.21 14.06 6.58
CA THR A 114 11.06 15.23 5.71
C THR A 114 9.74 15.27 4.95
N ASP A 115 9.14 14.10 4.68
CA ASP A 115 7.89 13.96 3.92
C ASP A 115 6.61 13.94 4.81
N ALA A 116 6.79 13.95 6.14
CA ALA A 116 5.73 13.95 7.17
C ALA A 116 5.29 15.37 7.60
#